data_AF-E6TSQ7-F1
#
_entry.id   AF-E6TSQ7-F1
#
_cell.length_a   1.000
_cell.length_b   1.000
_cell.length_c   1.000
_cell.angle_alpha   90.00
_cell.angle_beta   90.00
_cell.angle_gamma   90.00
#
_symmetry.space_group_name_H-M   'P 1'
#
loop_
_entity.id
_entity.type
_entity.pdbx_description
1 polymer ?
#
loop_
_entity_poly.entity_id
_entity_poly.type
_entity_poly.pdbx_seq_one_letter_code
_entity_poly.pdbx_strand_id
1 'polypeptide(L)'
;MVQAETIVHFYYDLESEDDYNNKISHYLSGLKGTLQTEETISIGTPFENGNGLSVRVVAKLKVSMDERPSCKHLDDYVSFIFPTVKRNILGELISTQNLYLTYARKPKPVKKKVNWEELYQHWND
;
A
#
# COMPACT_ATOMS: atom_id res chain seq x y z
N MET A 1 1.59 7.07 10.88
CA MET A 1 1.65 6.02 9.84
C MET A 1 2.61 6.52 8.78
N VAL A 2 3.43 5.65 8.22
CA VAL A 2 4.33 5.97 7.11
C VAL A 2 3.69 5.45 5.82
N GLN A 3 3.76 6.22 4.76
CA GLN A 3 3.32 5.81 3.43
C GLN A 3 4.50 5.86 2.47
N ALA A 4 4.60 4.82 1.64
CA ALA A 4 5.57 4.76 0.57
C ALA A 4 4.85 4.58 -0.77
N GLU A 5 5.27 5.33 -1.78
CA GLU A 5 4.93 5.04 -3.17
C GLU A 5 6.06 4.21 -3.76
N THR A 6 5.73 3.06 -4.32
CA THR A 6 6.70 2.14 -4.90
C THR A 6 6.17 1.53 -6.19
N ILE A 7 7.05 1.36 -7.17
CA ILE A 7 6.79 0.47 -8.30
C ILE A 7 7.15 -0.93 -7.84
N VAL A 8 6.29 -1.90 -8.14
CA VAL A 8 6.50 -3.30 -7.80
C VAL A 8 6.54 -4.13 -9.07
N HIS A 9 7.45 -5.08 -9.12
CA HIS A 9 7.52 -6.11 -10.15
C HIS A 9 7.30 -7.45 -9.49
N PHE A 10 6.32 -8.22 -9.96
CA PHE A 10 6.02 -9.53 -9.41
C PHE A 10 5.48 -10.46 -10.49
N TYR A 11 5.59 -11.77 -10.24
CA TYR A 11 4.89 -12.78 -11.01
C TYR A 11 3.55 -13.08 -10.34
N TYR A 12 2.49 -13.06 -11.13
CA TYR A 12 1.16 -13.47 -10.70
C TYR A 12 0.83 -14.81 -11.34
N ASP A 13 0.50 -15.79 -10.54
CA ASP A 13 0.16 -17.14 -11.01
C ASP A 13 -1.26 -17.16 -11.56
N LEU A 14 -1.42 -17.83 -12.70
CA LEU A 14 -2.67 -17.91 -13.44
C LEU A 14 -3.20 -19.34 -13.41
N GLU A 15 -4.51 -19.47 -13.22
CA GLU A 15 -5.21 -20.73 -13.41
C GLU A 15 -5.50 -21.01 -14.90
N SER A 16 -5.63 -19.96 -15.70
CA SER A 16 -5.96 -20.02 -17.13
C SER A 16 -5.46 -18.79 -17.88
N GLU A 17 -5.22 -18.91 -19.18
CA GLU A 17 -5.02 -17.75 -20.07
C GLU A 17 -6.30 -16.95 -20.31
N ASP A 18 -7.47 -17.53 -20.00
CA ASP A 18 -8.74 -16.83 -20.23
C ASP A 18 -8.92 -15.65 -19.29
N ASP A 19 -9.11 -14.48 -19.90
CA ASP A 19 -9.43 -13.20 -19.27
C ASP A 19 -8.47 -12.75 -18.14
N TYR A 20 -7.22 -13.20 -18.21
CA TYR A 20 -6.23 -12.98 -17.15
C TYR A 20 -5.97 -11.48 -16.86
N ASN A 21 -5.99 -10.64 -17.90
CA ASN A 21 -5.81 -9.19 -17.76
C ASN A 21 -6.89 -8.55 -16.86
N ASN A 22 -8.16 -8.92 -17.07
CA ASN A 22 -9.25 -8.39 -16.25
C ASN A 22 -9.20 -8.95 -14.82
N LYS A 23 -8.85 -10.23 -14.65
CA LYS A 23 -8.66 -10.85 -13.33
C LYS A 23 -7.57 -10.14 -12.52
N ILE A 24 -6.42 -9.86 -13.13
CA ILE A 24 -5.32 -9.14 -12.48
C ILE A 24 -5.70 -7.70 -12.17
N SER A 25 -6.36 -7.01 -13.11
CA SER A 25 -6.83 -5.64 -12.89
C SER A 25 -7.84 -5.56 -11.74
N HIS A 26 -8.76 -6.53 -11.67
CA HIS A 26 -9.70 -6.67 -10.57
C HIS A 26 -8.99 -6.97 -9.24
N TYR A 27 -8.00 -7.87 -9.24
CA TYR A 27 -7.18 -8.15 -8.07
C TYR A 27 -6.47 -6.88 -7.57
N LEU A 28 -5.76 -6.17 -8.45
CA LEU A 28 -5.03 -4.95 -8.12
C LEU A 28 -5.97 -3.85 -7.60
N SER A 29 -7.12 -3.62 -8.24
CA SER A 29 -8.11 -2.64 -7.75
C SER A 29 -8.77 -3.05 -6.42
N GLY A 30 -8.78 -4.35 -6.11
CA GLY A 30 -9.21 -4.91 -4.83
C GLY A 30 -8.24 -4.68 -3.67
N LEU A 31 -6.98 -4.32 -3.93
CA LEU A 31 -5.98 -4.05 -2.88
C LEU A 31 -6.38 -2.81 -2.06
N LYS A 32 -6.60 -3.03 -0.76
CA LYS A 32 -6.95 -1.99 0.22
C LYS A 32 -6.17 -2.19 1.52
N GLY A 33 -6.02 -1.10 2.29
CA GLY A 33 -5.36 -1.13 3.59
C GLY A 33 -3.85 -0.97 3.48
N THR A 34 -3.09 -2.04 3.76
CA THR A 34 -1.62 -2.03 3.74
C THR A 34 -1.07 -1.75 2.34
N LEU A 35 -1.69 -2.34 1.31
CA LEU A 35 -1.38 -2.06 -0.08
C LEU A 35 -2.60 -1.43 -0.74
N GLN A 36 -2.36 -0.40 -1.53
CA GLN A 36 -3.36 0.20 -2.39
C GLN A 36 -2.75 0.42 -3.77
N THR A 37 -3.42 -0.06 -4.82
CA THR A 37 -2.97 0.21 -6.18
C THR A 37 -3.26 1.65 -6.56
N GLU A 38 -2.25 2.35 -7.07
CA GLU A 38 -2.41 3.66 -7.69
C GLU A 38 -2.54 3.54 -9.20
N GLU A 39 -1.70 2.69 -9.81
CA GLU A 39 -1.62 2.55 -11.27
C GLU A 39 -1.15 1.14 -11.64
N THR A 40 -1.75 0.56 -12.67
CA THR A 40 -1.22 -0.65 -13.32
C THR A 40 -0.39 -0.20 -14.51
N ILE A 41 0.93 -0.40 -14.44
CA ILE A 41 1.87 0.07 -15.46
C ILE A 41 1.91 -0.91 -16.62
N SER A 42 2.01 -2.21 -16.33
CA SER A 42 1.97 -3.24 -17.35
C SER A 42 1.54 -4.60 -16.80
N ILE A 43 0.86 -5.35 -17.66
CA ILE A 43 0.61 -6.78 -17.50
C ILE A 43 1.22 -7.43 -18.73
N GLY A 44 2.16 -8.36 -18.52
CA GLY A 44 2.86 -9.05 -19.60
C GLY A 44 1.99 -10.08 -20.32
N THR A 45 2.62 -10.81 -21.23
CA THR A 45 2.06 -12.04 -21.79
C THR A 45 2.26 -13.19 -20.79
N PRO A 46 1.30 -14.13 -20.68
CA PRO A 46 1.49 -15.34 -19.90
C PRO A 46 2.70 -16.14 -20.38
N PHE A 47 3.36 -16.83 -19.46
CA PHE A 47 4.46 -17.73 -19.74
C PHE A 47 4.44 -18.90 -18.75
N GLU A 48 4.91 -20.05 -19.18
CA GLU A 48 5.09 -21.19 -18.29
C GLU A 48 6.37 -21.03 -17.46
N ASN A 49 6.26 -21.25 -16.16
CA ASN A 49 7.37 -21.46 -15.26
C ASN A 49 7.25 -22.83 -14.60
N GLY A 50 8.26 -23.23 -13.80
CA GLY A 50 8.26 -24.53 -13.14
C GLY A 50 7.08 -24.80 -12.18
N ASN A 51 6.27 -23.77 -11.87
CA ASN A 51 5.12 -23.83 -10.97
C ASN A 51 3.76 -23.72 -11.71
N GLY A 52 3.75 -23.54 -13.03
CA GLY A 52 2.55 -23.41 -13.83
C GLY A 52 2.59 -22.20 -14.77
N LEU A 53 1.41 -21.67 -15.09
CA LEU A 53 1.26 -20.49 -15.91
C LEU A 53 1.36 -19.23 -15.03
N SER A 54 2.23 -18.30 -15.38
CA SER A 54 2.37 -17.03 -14.66
C SER A 54 2.46 -15.87 -15.63
N VAL A 55 2.28 -14.66 -15.11
CA VAL A 55 2.48 -13.43 -15.88
C VAL A 55 3.24 -12.42 -15.06
N ARG A 56 4.09 -11.64 -15.74
CA ARG A 56 4.82 -10.53 -15.12
C ARG A 56 3.90 -9.32 -15.02
N VAL A 57 3.76 -8.79 -13.81
CA VAL A 57 2.96 -7.60 -13.53
C VAL A 57 3.86 -6.50 -13.00
N VAL A 58 3.63 -5.27 -13.48
CA VAL A 58 4.26 -4.06 -12.99
C VAL A 58 3.17 -3.08 -12.57
N ALA A 59 3.20 -2.65 -11.32
CA ALA A 59 2.20 -1.73 -10.77
C ALA A 59 2.86 -0.71 -9.85
N LYS A 60 2.27 0.48 -9.79
CA LYS A 60 2.56 1.48 -8.78
C LYS A 60 1.62 1.27 -7.60
N LEU A 61 2.19 0.97 -6.44
CA LEU A 61 1.47 0.76 -5.20
C LEU A 61 1.80 1.84 -4.17
N LYS A 62 0.79 2.20 -3.39
CA LYS A 62 0.94 2.88 -2.11
C LYS A 62 0.98 1.83 -1.00
N VAL A 63 2.04 1.87 -0.20
CA VAL A 63 2.30 0.96 0.91
C VAL A 63 2.17 1.73 2.21
N SER A 64 1.21 1.33 3.05
CA SER A 64 1.01 1.88 4.38
C SER A 64 1.72 1.02 5.43
N MET A 65 2.55 1.63 6.25
CA MET A 65 3.30 0.97 7.32
C MET A 65 3.06 1.69 8.66
N ASP A 66 2.97 0.92 9.73
CA ASP A 66 2.91 1.48 11.08
C ASP A 66 4.25 2.09 11.48
N GLU A 67 4.18 3.15 12.30
CA GLU A 67 5.38 3.76 12.86
C GLU A 67 6.04 2.80 13.86
N ARG A 68 7.37 2.66 13.74
CA ARG A 68 8.18 1.78 14.58
C ARG A 68 9.09 2.63 15.48
N PRO A 69 9.18 2.32 16.79
CA PRO A 69 10.09 3.03 17.69
C PRO A 69 11.57 2.96 17.27
N SER A 70 11.96 1.92 16.54
CA SER A 70 13.32 1.71 16.03
C SER A 70 13.68 2.62 14.86
N CYS A 71 12.69 3.20 14.17
CA CYS A 71 12.90 4.01 12.97
C CYS A 71 12.75 5.49 13.34
N LYS A 72 13.86 6.23 13.33
CA LYS A 72 13.93 7.65 13.70
C LYS A 72 13.74 8.55 12.47
N HIS A 73 14.08 8.04 11.29
CA HIS A 73 14.01 8.75 10.02
C HIS A 73 13.12 8.01 9.02
N LEU A 74 12.61 8.71 8.01
CA LEU A 74 11.81 8.09 6.94
C LEU A 74 12.61 7.05 6.17
N ASP A 75 13.90 7.29 5.96
CA ASP A 75 14.78 6.41 5.20
C ASP A 75 14.97 5.05 5.89
N ASP A 76 14.78 4.96 7.21
CA ASP A 76 14.81 3.69 7.94
C ASP A 76 13.70 2.73 7.44
N TYR A 77 12.60 3.27 6.90
CA TYR A 77 11.46 2.51 6.38
C TYR A 77 11.72 1.89 5.00
N VAL A 78 12.74 2.35 4.26
CA VAL A 78 13.10 1.83 2.92
C VAL A 78 13.27 0.31 2.95
N SER A 79 13.95 -0.19 3.98
CA SER A 79 14.22 -1.62 4.18
C SER A 79 12.97 -2.47 4.47
N PHE A 80 11.87 -1.83 4.89
CA PHE A 80 10.63 -2.51 5.25
C PHE A 80 9.60 -2.55 4.11
N ILE A 81 9.79 -1.78 3.03
CA ILE A 81 8.85 -1.74 1.90
C ILE A 81 8.78 -3.11 1.23
N PHE A 82 9.93 -3.67 0.81
CA PHE A 82 9.96 -4.97 0.12
C PHE A 82 9.32 -6.09 0.95
N PRO A 83 9.67 -6.31 2.23
CA PRO A 83 8.99 -7.31 3.07
C PRO A 83 7.49 -7.06 3.22
N THR A 84 7.06 -5.79 3.30
CA THR A 84 5.65 -5.44 3.46
C THR A 84 4.87 -5.77 2.21
N VAL A 85 5.37 -5.41 1.02
CA VAL A 85 4.77 -5.79 -0.26
C VAL A 85 4.74 -7.31 -0.40
N LYS A 86 5.87 -7.99 -0.16
CA LYS A 86 6.01 -9.45 -0.32
C LYS A 86 4.98 -10.23 0.48
N ARG A 87 4.61 -9.75 1.68
CA ARG A 87 3.63 -10.43 2.56
C ARG A 87 2.17 -10.19 2.16
N ASN A 88 1.89 -9.14 1.39
CA ASN A 88 0.52 -8.68 1.12
C ASN A 88 0.14 -8.79 -0.36
N ILE A 89 1.09 -9.14 -1.24
CA ILE A 89 0.83 -9.38 -2.65
C ILE A 89 0.64 -10.87 -2.92
N LEU A 90 -0.21 -11.20 -3.88
CA LEU A 90 -0.37 -12.56 -4.38
C LEU A 90 0.64 -12.77 -5.50
N GLY A 91 1.43 -13.83 -5.34
CA GLY A 91 2.49 -14.20 -6.28
C GLY A 91 3.89 -13.85 -5.79
N GLU A 92 4.87 -14.03 -6.68
CA GLU A 92 6.29 -13.91 -6.35
C GLU A 92 6.78 -12.48 -6.59
N LEU A 93 7.07 -11.75 -5.52
CA LEU A 93 7.67 -10.42 -5.61
C LEU A 93 9.13 -10.51 -6.11
N ILE A 94 9.40 -9.87 -7.24
CA ILE A 94 10.73 -9.82 -7.88
C ILE A 94 11.52 -8.64 -7.32
N SER A 95 10.94 -7.44 -7.36
CA SER A 95 11.60 -6.21 -6.94
C SER A 95 10.62 -5.11 -6.57
N THR A 96 11.12 -4.15 -5.78
CA THR A 96 10.44 -2.91 -5.45
C THR A 96 11.36 -1.74 -5.76
N GLN A 97 10.86 -0.73 -6.46
CA GLN A 97 11.53 0.53 -6.67
C GLN A 97 10.80 1.62 -5.88
N ASN A 98 11.43 2.08 -4.81
CA ASN A 98 10.87 3.12 -3.95
C ASN A 98 10.95 4.47 -4.66
N LEU A 99 9.82 5.18 -4.71
CA LEU A 99 9.74 6.51 -5.32
C LEU A 99 9.74 7.59 -4.24
N TYR A 100 8.78 7.52 -3.31
CA TYR A 100 8.58 8.53 -2.28
C TYR A 100 8.20 7.89 -0.95
N LEU A 101 8.66 8.50 0.14
CA LEU A 101 8.33 8.15 1.52
C LEU A 101 7.79 9.39 2.23
N THR A 102 6.65 9.24 2.90
CA THR A 102 5.99 10.35 3.60
C THR A 102 5.40 9.89 4.93
N TYR A 103 5.32 10.81 5.88
CA TYR A 103 4.51 10.60 7.08
C TYR A 103 3.05 10.91 6.74
N ALA A 104 2.19 9.90 6.79
CA ALA A 104 0.75 10.09 6.87
C ALA A 104 0.41 10.51 8.30
N ARG A 105 0.50 11.82 8.58
CA ARG A 105 -0.04 12.40 9.81
C ARG A 105 -1.56 12.25 9.74
N LYS A 106 -2.16 11.55 10.71
CA LYS A 106 -3.62 11.65 10.93
C LYS A 106 -3.94 13.16 11.05
N PRO A 107 -5.01 13.67 10.43
CA PRO A 107 -5.44 15.03 10.69
C PRO A 107 -5.57 15.17 12.21
N LYS A 108 -4.91 16.20 12.78
CA LYS A 108 -5.06 16.48 14.22
C LYS A 108 -6.56 16.57 14.49
N PRO A 109 -7.11 15.88 15.50
CA PRO A 109 -8.50 16.11 15.87
C PRO A 109 -8.66 17.60 16.06
N VAL A 110 -9.65 18.20 15.38
CA VAL A 110 -9.98 19.61 15.56
C VAL A 110 -10.24 19.77 17.04
N LYS A 111 -9.34 20.46 17.74
CA LYS A 111 -9.61 20.86 19.13
C LYS A 111 -10.88 21.69 19.04
N LYS A 112 -12.02 21.15 19.48
CA LYS A 112 -13.22 21.97 19.68
C LYS A 112 -12.77 23.15 20.53
N LYS A 113 -12.88 24.37 20.00
CA LYS A 113 -12.70 25.57 20.82
C LYS A 113 -13.70 25.42 21.95
N VAL A 114 -13.20 25.30 23.17
CA VAL A 114 -14.05 25.33 24.36
C VAL A 114 -14.74 26.69 24.33
N ASN A 115 -16.06 26.69 24.21
CA ASN A 115 -16.84 27.90 24.36
C ASN A 115 -16.94 28.19 25.86
N TRP A 116 -16.12 29.12 26.36
CA TRP A 116 -16.05 29.44 27.78
C TRP A 116 -17.35 30.06 28.31
N GLU A 117 -18.21 30.59 27.44
CA GLU A 117 -19.51 31.16 27.81
C GLU A 117 -20.52 30.08 28.26
N GLU A 118 -20.51 28.89 27.64
CA GLU A 118 -21.38 27.76 28.04
C GLU A 118 -20.94 27.13 29.37
N LEU A 119 -19.63 27.12 29.66
CA LEU A 119 -19.11 26.60 30.93
C LEU A 119 -19.41 27.51 32.13
N TYR A 120 -19.47 28.82 31.91
CA TYR A 120 -19.79 29.79 32.97
C TYR A 120 -21.26 29.75 33.39
N GLN A 121 -22.18 29.44 32.46
CA GLN A 121 -23.61 29.32 32.79
C GLN A 121 -23.90 28.10 33.69
N HIS A 122 -23.16 27.00 33.52
CA HIS A 122 -23.32 25.79 34.33
C HIS A 122 -22.73 25.84 35.74
N TRP A 123 -21.91 26.86 36.06
CA TRP A 123 -21.26 27.02 37.37
C TRP A 123 -22.03 27.95 38.32
N ASN A 124 -23.06 28.64 37.82
CA ASN A 124 -23.87 29.60 38.57
C ASN A 124 -25.33 29.15 38.78
N ASP A 125 -25.65 27.89 38.46
CA ASP A 125 -26.86 27.18 38.91
C ASP A 125 -26.50 26.26 40.10
#